data_AF-A0A662U4S8-F1
#
_entry.id   AF-A0A662U4S8-F1
#
_cell.length_a   1.000
_cell.length_b   1.000
_cell.length_c   1.000
_cell.angle_alpha   90.00
_cell.angle_beta   90.00
_cell.angle_gamma   90.00
#
_symmetry.space_group_name_H-M   'P 1'
#
loop_
_entity.id
_entity.type
_entity.pdbx_description
1 polymer ?
#
loop_
_entity_poly.entity_id
_entity_poly.type
_entity_poly.pdbx_seq_one_letter_code
_entity_poly.pdbx_strand_id
1 'polypeptide(L)'
;MYEELRKTLLRELLSNQIQKLPENFYQRIEKYLDSNTGSVDSENKVLGKLLEREKHVLLDMLASLKRVRREKLLRQALVGRGLEALNTLLEEEREGGLELVDMISRWLERSPQGRRVKSPSPKHRADTILLRITKTLPQIVGADLRVYGPLHQEDLVTLPRENAEALVQKGAATTVKGEQS
;
A
#
# COMPACT_ATOMS: atom_id res chain seq x y z
N MET A 1 -0.61 -5.69 23.98
CA MET A 1 -0.88 -6.08 22.58
C MET A 1 -2.36 -6.33 22.33
N TYR A 2 -3.01 -7.22 23.12
CA TYR A 2 -4.44 -7.54 22.97
C TYR A 2 -5.37 -6.31 22.91
N GLU A 3 -5.31 -5.42 23.90
CA GLU A 3 -6.17 -4.22 23.93
C GLU A 3 -5.92 -3.26 22.75
N GLU A 4 -4.67 -3.20 22.25
CA GLU A 4 -4.32 -2.37 21.10
C GLU A 4 -4.94 -2.92 19.81
N LEU A 5 -4.80 -4.23 19.57
CA LEU A 5 -5.39 -4.91 18.42
C LEU A 5 -6.92 -4.85 18.47
N ARG A 6 -7.51 -5.08 19.66
CA ARG A 6 -8.95 -4.98 19.88
C ARG A 6 -9.48 -3.58 19.59
N LYS A 7 -8.84 -2.53 20.12
CA LYS A 7 -9.23 -1.13 19.84
C LYS A 7 -9.09 -0.81 18.35
N THR A 8 -8.02 -1.27 17.72
CA THR A 8 -7.78 -1.09 16.29
C THR A 8 -8.85 -1.76 15.45
N LEU A 9 -9.18 -3.02 15.74
CA LEU A 9 -10.23 -3.78 15.07
C LEU A 9 -11.61 -3.13 15.26
N LEU A 10 -11.94 -2.69 16.49
CA LEU A 10 -13.21 -1.99 16.75
C LEU A 10 -13.31 -0.70 15.94
N ARG A 11 -12.23 0.11 15.92
CA ARG A 11 -12.19 1.31 15.08
C ARG A 11 -12.37 0.94 13.61
N GLU A 12 -11.67 -0.08 13.13
CA GLU A 12 -11.77 -0.53 11.74
C GLU A 12 -13.20 -0.99 11.42
N LEU A 13 -13.88 -1.72 12.29
CA LEU A 13 -15.28 -2.12 12.09
C LEU A 13 -16.26 -0.94 12.05
N LEU A 14 -16.04 0.08 12.86
CA LEU A 14 -16.95 1.23 12.99
C LEU A 14 -16.74 2.30 11.91
N SER A 15 -15.57 2.34 11.26
CA SER A 15 -15.27 3.30 10.20
C SER A 15 -15.71 2.78 8.83
N ASN A 16 -16.21 3.68 7.97
CA ASN A 16 -16.50 3.36 6.56
C ASN A 16 -15.27 3.47 5.64
N GLN A 17 -14.16 4.04 6.13
CA GLN A 17 -12.89 4.17 5.40
C GLN A 17 -11.80 3.32 6.05
N ILE A 18 -10.81 2.93 5.25
CA ILE A 18 -9.60 2.25 5.75
C ILE A 18 -8.85 3.23 6.65
N GLN A 19 -8.46 2.79 7.84
CA GLN A 19 -7.70 3.65 8.75
C GLN A 19 -6.20 3.53 8.51
N LYS A 20 -5.48 4.62 8.74
CA LYS A 20 -4.02 4.59 8.73
C LYS A 20 -3.55 3.84 9.96
N LEU A 21 -2.80 2.75 9.75
CA LEU A 21 -2.14 2.03 10.82
C LEU A 21 -0.66 2.44 10.89
N PRO A 22 -0.01 2.30 12.06
CA PRO A 22 1.44 2.46 12.16
C PRO A 22 2.17 1.50 11.22
N GLU A 23 3.25 1.94 10.56
CA GLU A 23 4.00 1.12 9.58
C GLU A 23 4.54 -0.19 10.16
N ASN A 24 4.89 -0.19 11.44
CA ASN A 24 5.40 -1.36 12.15
C ASN A 24 4.30 -2.17 12.85
N PHE A 25 3.01 -1.94 12.57
CA PHE A 25 1.91 -2.56 13.30
C PHE A 25 1.95 -4.10 13.23
N TYR A 26 2.06 -4.67 12.03
CA TYR A 26 2.12 -6.12 11.84
C TYR A 26 3.39 -6.73 12.45
N GLN A 27 4.54 -6.11 12.21
CA GLN A 27 5.83 -6.51 12.80
C GLN A 27 5.80 -6.55 14.34
N ARG A 28 5.13 -5.59 14.99
CA ARG A 28 4.97 -5.60 16.46
C ARG A 28 4.15 -6.79 16.95
N ILE A 29 3.10 -7.14 16.23
CA ILE A 29 2.23 -8.28 16.58
C ILE A 29 2.98 -9.60 16.40
N GLU A 30 3.68 -9.77 15.27
CA GLU A 30 4.51 -10.96 15.02
C GLU A 30 5.59 -11.12 16.09
N LYS A 31 6.34 -10.05 16.39
CA LYS A 31 7.33 -10.06 17.46
C LYS A 31 6.73 -10.47 18.81
N TYR A 32 5.51 -10.00 19.13
CA TYR A 32 4.83 -10.39 20.36
C TYR A 32 4.39 -11.86 20.37
N LEU A 33 3.92 -12.39 19.24
CA LEU A 33 3.57 -13.80 19.09
C LEU A 33 4.81 -14.71 19.26
N ASP A 34 5.95 -14.29 18.73
CA ASP A 34 7.23 -15.01 18.80
C ASP A 34 7.89 -14.90 20.19
N SER A 35 7.82 -13.74 20.85
CA SER A 35 8.39 -13.55 22.19
C SER A 35 7.77 -14.50 23.21
N ASN A 36 6.49 -14.84 23.03
CA ASN A 36 5.73 -15.69 23.94
C ASN A 36 5.80 -17.19 23.59
N THR A 37 6.55 -17.63 22.58
CA THR A 37 6.80 -19.08 22.34
C THR A 37 8.01 -19.58 23.15
N GLY A 38 8.99 -18.71 23.44
CA GLY A 38 10.21 -19.07 24.18
C GLY A 38 10.03 -19.25 25.69
N SER A 39 8.93 -18.79 26.29
CA SER A 39 8.66 -18.89 27.74
C SER A 39 7.85 -20.13 28.14
N VAL A 40 7.73 -21.12 27.26
CA VAL A 40 6.95 -22.37 27.50
C VAL A 40 7.75 -23.40 28.31
N ASP A 41 8.89 -23.00 28.89
CA ASP A 41 9.62 -23.86 29.81
C ASP A 41 8.90 -23.95 31.16
N SER A 42 8.28 -25.12 31.33
CA SER A 42 8.23 -25.92 32.56
C SER A 42 7.77 -25.21 33.85
N GLU A 43 6.48 -25.34 34.18
CA GLU A 43 6.03 -25.76 35.54
C GLU A 43 4.49 -25.76 35.65
N ASN A 44 3.79 -24.93 34.86
CA ASN A 44 2.36 -24.70 35.08
C ASN A 44 1.51 -24.93 33.81
N LYS A 45 1.00 -26.17 33.66
CA LYS A 45 0.19 -26.65 32.51
C LYS A 45 -1.06 -25.78 32.24
N VAL A 46 -1.55 -25.06 33.25
CA VAL A 46 -2.67 -24.12 33.14
C VAL A 46 -2.25 -22.82 32.46
N LEU A 47 -1.09 -22.24 32.81
CA LEU A 47 -0.56 -21.05 32.15
C LEU A 47 -0.24 -21.33 30.67
N GLY A 48 0.33 -22.50 30.35
CA GLY A 48 0.59 -22.90 28.97
C GLY A 48 -0.68 -22.89 28.10
N LYS A 49 -1.76 -23.53 28.58
CA LYS A 49 -3.06 -23.54 27.89
C LYS A 49 -3.69 -22.14 27.76
N LEU A 50 -3.48 -21.27 28.74
CA LEU A 50 -3.99 -19.91 28.71
C LEU A 50 -3.26 -19.07 27.65
N LEU A 51 -1.94 -19.18 27.59
CA LEU A 51 -1.11 -18.48 26.59
C LEU A 51 -1.40 -18.95 25.16
N GLU A 52 -1.60 -20.26 24.95
CA GLU A 52 -2.03 -20.79 23.65
C GLU A 52 -3.39 -20.22 23.21
N ARG A 53 -4.35 -20.15 24.12
CA ARG A 53 -5.66 -19.54 23.85
C ARG A 53 -5.53 -18.06 23.51
N GLU A 54 -4.72 -17.32 24.25
CA GLU A 54 -4.49 -15.89 23.98
C GLU A 54 -3.91 -15.69 22.57
N LYS A 55 -2.94 -16.51 22.16
CA LYS A 55 -2.37 -16.47 20.81
C LYS A 55 -3.42 -16.74 19.74
N HIS A 56 -4.24 -17.77 19.92
CA HIS A 56 -5.32 -18.07 18.98
C HIS A 56 -6.26 -16.87 18.81
N VAL A 57 -6.67 -16.24 19.90
CA VAL A 57 -7.55 -15.07 19.85
C VAL A 57 -6.89 -13.90 19.12
N LEU A 58 -5.60 -13.65 19.36
CA LEU A 58 -4.86 -12.60 18.66
C LEU A 58 -4.75 -12.85 17.15
N LEU A 59 -4.48 -14.10 16.75
CA LEU A 59 -4.45 -14.50 15.34
C LEU A 59 -5.82 -14.32 14.68
N ASP A 60 -6.91 -14.70 15.36
CA ASP A 60 -8.27 -14.52 14.86
C ASP A 60 -8.64 -13.04 14.72
N MET A 61 -8.24 -12.21 15.68
CA MET A 61 -8.43 -10.75 15.61
C MET A 61 -7.63 -10.15 14.45
N LEU A 62 -6.40 -10.61 14.23
CA LEU A 62 -5.55 -10.15 13.13
C LEU A 62 -6.12 -10.53 11.77
N ALA A 63 -6.57 -11.79 11.62
CA ALA A 63 -7.23 -12.28 10.43
C ALA A 63 -8.51 -11.48 10.15
N SER A 64 -9.29 -11.19 11.18
CA SER A 64 -10.49 -10.35 11.11
C SER A 64 -10.17 -8.93 10.65
N LEU A 65 -9.11 -8.31 11.20
CA LEU A 65 -8.66 -6.98 10.80
C LEU A 65 -8.29 -6.94 9.32
N LYS A 66 -7.43 -7.87 8.87
CA LYS A 66 -7.03 -7.98 7.47
C LYS A 66 -8.24 -8.21 6.55
N ARG A 67 -9.22 -9.02 6.96
CA ARG A 67 -10.46 -9.25 6.21
C ARG A 67 -11.27 -7.96 6.06
N VAL A 68 -11.55 -7.25 7.16
CA VAL A 68 -12.33 -6.01 7.14
C VAL A 68 -11.67 -4.96 6.26
N ARG A 69 -10.34 -4.81 6.34
CA ARG A 69 -9.58 -3.87 5.50
C ARG A 69 -9.69 -4.22 4.02
N ARG A 70 -9.58 -5.50 3.65
CA ARG A 70 -9.80 -5.96 2.26
C ARG A 70 -11.21 -5.69 1.76
N GLU A 71 -12.23 -5.95 2.56
CA GLU A 71 -13.63 -5.66 2.20
C GLU A 71 -13.86 -4.17 1.94
N LYS A 72 -13.23 -3.29 2.74
CA LYS A 72 -13.28 -1.85 2.51
C LYS A 72 -12.55 -1.44 1.24
N LEU A 73 -11.38 -2.02 0.98
CA LEU A 73 -10.65 -1.77 -0.26
C LEU A 73 -11.49 -2.15 -1.48
N LEU A 74 -12.11 -3.32 -1.46
CA LEU A 74 -13.04 -3.78 -2.48
C LEU A 74 -14.19 -2.77 -2.71
N ARG A 75 -14.84 -2.33 -1.63
CA ARG A 75 -15.93 -1.33 -1.70
C ARG A 75 -15.45 0.00 -2.30
N GLN A 76 -14.27 0.49 -1.90
CA GLN A 76 -13.71 1.74 -2.46
C GLN A 76 -13.33 1.57 -3.93
N ALA A 77 -12.75 0.42 -4.31
CA ALA A 77 -12.42 0.10 -5.70
C ALA A 77 -13.66 0.08 -6.59
N LEU A 78 -14.76 -0.54 -6.14
CA LEU A 78 -16.02 -0.60 -6.88
C LEU A 78 -16.65 0.79 -7.13
N VAL A 79 -16.38 1.76 -6.26
CA VAL A 79 -16.88 3.16 -6.40
C VAL A 79 -15.87 4.06 -7.15
N GLY A 80 -14.75 3.50 -7.61
CA GLY A 80 -13.70 4.23 -8.33
C GLY A 80 -12.73 5.00 -7.44
N ARG A 81 -12.76 4.78 -6.12
CA ARG A 81 -11.84 5.38 -5.12
C ARG A 81 -10.77 4.40 -4.63
N GLY A 82 -10.55 3.30 -5.36
CA GLY A 82 -9.57 2.27 -4.98
C GLY A 82 -8.16 2.84 -4.81
N LEU A 83 -7.74 3.74 -5.71
CA LEU A 83 -6.40 4.36 -5.67
C LEU A 83 -6.18 5.23 -4.41
N GLU A 84 -7.20 5.95 -3.96
CA GLU A 84 -7.13 6.75 -2.72
C GLU A 84 -6.96 5.85 -1.50
N ALA A 85 -7.67 4.71 -1.48
CA ALA A 85 -7.59 3.74 -0.40
C ALA A 85 -6.20 3.09 -0.31
N LEU A 86 -5.49 2.90 -1.43
CA LEU A 86 -4.13 2.33 -1.44
C LEU A 86 -3.11 3.19 -0.67
N ASN A 87 -3.28 4.51 -0.66
CA ASN A 87 -2.39 5.42 0.08
C ASN A 87 -2.48 5.28 1.60
N THR A 88 -3.52 4.60 2.09
CA THR A 88 -3.79 4.42 3.53
C THR A 88 -3.41 3.02 4.01
N LEU A 89 -3.08 2.12 3.08
CA LEU A 89 -2.63 0.76 3.37
C LEU A 89 -1.15 0.73 3.77
N LEU A 90 -0.77 -0.30 4.53
CA LEU A 90 0.65 -0.61 4.77
C LEU A 90 1.27 -1.19 3.49
N GLU A 91 2.60 -1.13 3.36
CA GLU A 91 3.32 -1.71 2.22
C GLU A 91 2.95 -3.19 1.99
N GLU A 92 2.86 -3.97 3.07
CA GLU A 92 2.45 -5.37 3.07
C GLU A 92 1.07 -5.61 2.43
N GLU A 93 0.16 -4.64 2.55
CA GLU A 93 -1.20 -4.72 2.00
C GLU A 93 -1.29 -4.11 0.60
N ARG A 94 -0.30 -3.30 0.21
CA ARG A 94 -0.35 -2.42 -0.97
C ARG A 94 -0.15 -3.19 -2.27
N GLU A 95 0.72 -4.19 -2.29
CA GLU A 95 0.98 -5.00 -3.48
C GLU A 95 -0.28 -5.76 -3.91
N GLY A 96 -0.84 -6.61 -3.04
CA GLY A 96 -2.08 -7.33 -3.33
C GLY A 96 -3.29 -6.41 -3.48
N GLY A 97 -3.29 -5.26 -2.80
CA GLY A 97 -4.32 -4.25 -2.96
C GLY A 97 -4.32 -3.61 -4.35
N LEU A 98 -3.14 -3.33 -4.91
CA LEU A 98 -2.99 -2.74 -6.24
C LEU A 98 -3.54 -3.66 -7.33
N GLU A 99 -3.21 -4.95 -7.28
CA GLU A 99 -3.70 -5.95 -8.23
C GLU A 99 -5.23 -6.03 -8.24
N LEU A 100 -5.83 -5.99 -7.05
CA LEU A 100 -7.29 -6.02 -6.86
C LEU A 100 -7.95 -4.74 -7.40
N VAL A 101 -7.38 -3.57 -7.13
CA VAL A 101 -7.88 -2.29 -7.67
C VAL A 101 -7.79 -2.27 -9.19
N ASP A 102 -6.66 -2.69 -9.77
CA ASP A 102 -6.47 -2.75 -11.22
C ASP A 102 -7.45 -3.73 -11.90
N MET A 103 -7.65 -4.91 -11.30
CA MET A 103 -8.64 -5.88 -11.78
C MET A 103 -10.05 -5.28 -11.81
N ILE A 104 -10.47 -4.60 -10.73
CA ILE A 104 -11.80 -4.00 -10.63
C ILE A 104 -11.95 -2.85 -11.62
N SER A 105 -10.96 -1.99 -11.77
CA SER A 105 -10.99 -0.91 -12.76
C SER A 105 -11.17 -1.46 -14.18
N ARG A 106 -10.39 -2.47 -14.57
CA ARG A 106 -10.54 -3.13 -15.88
C ARG A 106 -11.92 -3.76 -16.06
N TRP A 107 -12.51 -4.30 -14.99
CA TRP A 107 -13.85 -4.88 -15.04
C TRP A 107 -14.93 -3.79 -15.23
N LEU A 108 -14.83 -2.67 -14.52
CA LEU A 108 -15.76 -1.54 -14.64
C LEU A 108 -15.68 -0.85 -16.01
N GLU A 109 -14.48 -0.75 -16.59
CA GLU A 109 -14.24 -0.15 -17.92
C GLU A 109 -14.85 -0.94 -19.08
N ARG A 110 -15.08 -2.25 -18.91
CA ARG A 110 -15.71 -3.11 -19.94
C ARG A 110 -17.23 -2.90 -20.05
N SER A 111 -17.85 -2.19 -19.12
CA SER A 111 -19.29 -1.91 -19.15
C SER A 111 -19.58 -0.63 -19.96
N PRO A 112 -20.46 -0.67 -20.99
CA PRO A 112 -20.72 0.48 -21.87
C PRO A 112 -21.40 1.68 -21.17
N GLN A 113 -21.81 1.57 -19.90
CA GLN A 113 -22.38 2.68 -19.11
C GLN A 113 -21.54 3.08 -17.88
N GLY A 114 -20.38 2.46 -17.65
CA GLY A 114 -19.54 2.78 -16.49
C GLY A 114 -18.78 4.10 -16.68
N ARG A 115 -19.02 5.07 -15.80
CA ARG A 115 -18.28 6.34 -15.70
C ARG A 115 -16.80 6.15 -16.04
N ARG A 116 -16.27 7.03 -16.89
CA ARG A 116 -14.84 7.21 -17.14
C ARG A 116 -14.11 7.53 -15.83
N VAL A 117 -13.86 6.52 -15.00
CA VAL A 117 -12.80 6.56 -14.02
C VAL A 117 -11.55 6.37 -14.86
N LYS A 118 -10.76 7.43 -15.02
CA LYS A 118 -9.43 7.31 -15.61
C LYS A 118 -8.59 6.46 -14.67
N SER A 119 -8.57 5.15 -14.87
CA SER A 119 -7.57 4.30 -14.25
C SER A 119 -6.34 4.29 -15.16
N PRO A 120 -5.14 4.58 -14.63
CA PRO A 120 -3.91 4.41 -15.39
C PRO A 120 -3.72 2.91 -15.61
N SER A 121 -3.95 2.49 -16.84
CA SER A 121 -3.83 1.09 -17.26
C SER A 121 -2.45 0.47 -16.90
N PRO A 122 -2.37 -0.86 -16.71
CA PRO A 122 -1.15 -1.56 -16.31
C PRO A 122 -0.07 -1.63 -17.42
N LYS A 123 -0.23 -0.88 -18.53
CA LYS A 123 0.83 -0.65 -19.51
C LYS A 123 1.95 0.26 -19.01
N HIS A 124 1.79 0.88 -17.83
CA HIS A 124 2.80 1.78 -17.25
C HIS A 124 4.07 1.11 -16.70
N ARG A 125 4.20 -0.22 -16.76
CA ARG A 125 5.43 -0.90 -16.33
C ARG A 125 6.58 -0.85 -17.34
N ALA A 126 6.40 -0.33 -18.56
CA ALA A 126 7.44 -0.41 -19.60
C ALA A 126 7.85 0.93 -20.25
N ASP A 127 7.17 2.03 -19.99
CA ASP A 127 7.43 3.30 -20.69
C ASP A 127 7.97 4.34 -19.69
N THR A 128 9.24 4.13 -19.31
CA THR A 128 9.98 5.08 -18.46
C THR A 128 10.89 5.94 -19.33
N ILE A 129 11.06 7.19 -18.93
CA ILE A 129 11.88 8.17 -19.62
C ILE A 129 12.99 8.62 -18.69
N LEU A 130 14.22 8.60 -19.19
CA LEU A 130 15.38 9.17 -18.51
C LEU A 130 15.32 10.69 -18.59
N LEU A 131 15.31 11.32 -17.42
CA LEU A 131 15.28 12.76 -17.27
C LEU A 131 16.51 13.25 -16.53
N ARG A 132 16.98 14.43 -16.91
CA ARG A 132 17.90 15.25 -16.14
C ARG A 132 17.12 16.35 -15.43
N ILE A 133 17.20 16.39 -14.11
CA ILE A 133 16.48 17.34 -13.27
C ILE A 133 17.17 18.70 -13.33
N THR A 134 16.41 19.75 -13.59
CA THR A 134 16.94 21.11 -13.76
C THR A 134 16.77 21.96 -12.50
N LYS A 135 15.90 21.54 -11.58
CA LYS A 135 15.61 22.22 -10.32
C LYS A 135 15.46 21.20 -9.21
N THR A 136 15.95 21.50 -8.01
CA THR A 136 15.73 20.63 -6.85
C THR A 136 14.24 20.44 -6.60
N LEU A 137 13.80 19.18 -6.56
CA LEU A 137 12.43 18.77 -6.31
C LEU A 137 12.34 17.99 -4.99
N PRO A 138 11.26 18.19 -4.22
CA PRO A 138 10.97 17.32 -3.09
C PRO A 138 10.67 15.90 -3.58
N GLN A 139 10.48 14.99 -2.63
CA GLN A 139 10.05 13.64 -2.93
C GLN A 139 8.69 13.65 -3.69
N ILE A 140 8.62 12.94 -4.81
CA ILE A 140 7.46 12.84 -5.69
C ILE A 140 6.97 11.40 -5.79
N VAL A 141 5.67 11.22 -6.03
CA VAL A 141 5.07 9.89 -6.25
C VAL A 141 4.83 9.69 -7.75
N GLY A 142 5.38 8.61 -8.29
CA GLY A 142 5.22 8.14 -9.66
C GLY A 142 3.80 7.68 -9.99
N ALA A 143 3.41 7.73 -11.27
CA ALA A 143 2.20 7.05 -11.77
C ALA A 143 2.26 5.52 -11.56
N ASP A 144 3.47 4.98 -11.41
CA ASP A 144 3.74 3.58 -11.01
C ASP A 144 3.68 3.36 -9.48
N LEU A 145 3.29 4.39 -8.74
CA LEU A 145 3.19 4.42 -7.27
C LEU A 145 4.51 4.25 -6.53
N ARG A 146 5.66 4.35 -7.22
CA ARG A 146 6.98 4.41 -6.60
C ARG A 146 7.29 5.83 -6.15
N VAL A 147 8.04 5.94 -5.07
CA VAL A 147 8.46 7.22 -4.52
C VAL A 147 9.84 7.55 -5.07
N TYR A 148 9.99 8.76 -5.64
CA TYR A 148 11.22 9.24 -6.25
C TYR A 148 11.70 10.50 -5.53
N GLY A 149 12.99 10.57 -5.24
CA GLY A 149 13.62 11.73 -4.63
C GLY A 149 13.75 11.69 -3.10
N PRO A 150 14.25 12.78 -2.50
CA PRO A 150 14.41 14.13 -3.08
C PRO A 150 15.40 14.18 -4.25
N LEU A 151 15.05 14.92 -5.30
CA LEU A 151 15.84 15.01 -6.54
C LEU A 151 16.55 16.37 -6.58
N HIS A 152 17.85 16.37 -6.81
CA HIS A 152 18.68 17.56 -6.87
C HIS A 152 18.87 18.03 -8.32
N GLN A 153 19.33 19.28 -8.47
CA GLN A 153 19.70 19.81 -9.77
C GLN A 153 20.82 18.95 -10.40
N GLU A 154 20.68 18.68 -11.70
CA GLU A 154 21.50 17.77 -12.53
C GLU A 154 21.35 16.26 -12.23
N ASP A 155 20.47 15.83 -11.32
CA ASP A 155 20.22 14.40 -11.10
C ASP A 155 19.63 13.73 -12.35
N LEU A 156 20.12 12.52 -12.65
CA LEU A 156 19.54 11.65 -13.69
C LEU A 156 18.58 10.64 -13.04
N VAL A 157 17.30 10.73 -13.40
CA VAL A 157 16.25 9.84 -12.86
C VAL A 157 15.39 9.28 -13.98
N THR A 158 15.05 8.00 -13.87
CA THR A 158 14.08 7.35 -14.76
C THR A 158 12.70 7.41 -14.12
N LEU A 159 11.78 8.10 -14.77
CA LEU A 159 10.40 8.28 -14.29
C LEU A 159 9.40 7.70 -15.30
N PRO A 160 8.20 7.29 -14.85
CA PRO A 160 7.10 6.96 -15.76
C PRO A 160 6.84 8.10 -16.76
N ARG A 161 6.55 7.78 -18.03
CA ARG A 161 6.31 8.76 -19.09
C ARG A 161 5.39 9.91 -18.67
N GLU A 162 4.26 9.61 -18.03
CA GLU A 162 3.30 10.61 -17.55
C GLU A 162 3.94 11.62 -16.57
N ASN A 163 4.73 11.13 -15.60
CA ASN A 163 5.45 11.98 -14.66
C ASN A 163 6.56 12.77 -15.34
N ALA A 164 7.25 12.14 -16.28
CA ALA A 164 8.35 12.75 -17.00
C ALA A 164 7.89 13.93 -17.86
N GLU A 165 6.81 13.73 -18.64
CA GLU A 165 6.19 14.78 -19.45
C GLU A 165 5.71 15.95 -18.59
N ALA A 166 5.11 15.68 -17.43
CA ALA A 166 4.65 16.71 -16.50
C ALA A 166 5.80 17.56 -15.94
N LEU A 167 6.96 16.96 -15.62
CA LEU A 167 8.13 17.69 -15.14
C LEU A 167 8.80 18.52 -16.23
N VAL A 168 8.82 18.01 -17.47
CA VAL A 168 9.35 18.75 -18.63
C VAL A 168 8.46 19.94 -18.97
N GLN A 169 7.13 19.77 -19.00
CA GLN A 169 6.19 20.87 -19.23
C GLN A 169 6.31 22.00 -18.19
N LYS A 170 6.61 21.65 -16.94
CA LYS A 170 6.85 22.60 -15.85
C LYS A 170 8.26 23.21 -15.85
N GLY A 171 9.14 22.80 -16.77
CA GLY A 171 10.53 23.25 -16.83
C GLY A 171 11.36 22.85 -15.62
N ALA A 172 11.00 21.73 -14.97
CA ALA A 172 11.71 21.17 -13.83
C ALA A 172 12.69 20.05 -14.21
N ALA A 173 12.56 19.51 -15.43
CA ALA A 173 13.44 18.47 -15.96
C ALA A 173 13.58 18.57 -17.49
N THR A 174 14.62 17.94 -18.04
CA THR A 174 14.88 17.81 -19.47
C THR A 174 15.06 16.35 -19.85
N THR A 175 14.47 15.92 -20.97
CA THR A 175 14.62 14.54 -21.48
C THR A 175 16.02 14.31 -22.00
N VAL A 176 16.66 13.23 -21.57
CA VAL A 176 17.94 12.79 -22.13
C VAL A 176 17.65 11.72 -23.17
N LYS A 177 17.85 12.04 -24.45
CA LYS A 177 17.84 11.03 -25.51
C LYS A 177 19.16 10.28 -25.43
N GLY A 178 19.14 9.01 -25.03
CA GLY A 178 20.25 8.12 -25.31
C GLY A 178 20.30 7.90 -26.81
N GLU A 179 21.38 8.33 -27.47
CA GLU A 179 21.73 7.80 -28.78
C GLU A 179 21.96 6.30 -28.60
N GLN A 180 21.01 5.49 -29.06
CA GLN A 180 21.30 4.09 -29.34
C GLN A 180 22.03 4.08 -30.69
N SER A 181 23.36 3.96 -30.62
CA SER A 181 24.16 3.42 -31.74
C SER A 181 24.11 1.90 -31.71
#